data_AF-Q3UNL2-F1
#
_entry.id   AF-Q3UNL2-F1
#
_cell.length_a   1.000
_cell.length_b   1.000
_cell.length_c   1.000
_cell.angle_alpha   90.00
_cell.angle_beta   90.00
_cell.angle_gamma   90.00
#
_symmetry.space_group_name_H-M   'P 1'
#
loop_
_entity.id
_entity.type
_entity.pdbx_description
1 polymer ?
#
loop_
_entity_poly.entity_id
_entity_poly.type
_entity_poly.pdbx_seq_one_letter_code
_entity_poly.pdbx_strand_id
1 'polypeptide(L)'
;MSRIEKMSILGVRSFGIEDKDKQIISFFSPLTILVGPNGAGKTTIIECLKYICTGDFPPGTKGNTFVHDPKVAQETDVRAQIRLQFRDVNGEMVAVHRSMLCSQKNKKTEFKTLEGVITRMKHGEKVSLSSKCAEIDREMISCLGVSKSVLNNVIFCHQEDSNWPLSEGKALKQKFDEIFSATRYIKALDTLRQVRQTQGQKVKECQTELKYLKQNKEKACEIRDQITSKEAQLASSQEIVRSYEDELEPLKNRLKEIEHNLSKIMKLDNEIKALESRKKQMEKDNSELEQKMEKVFQGTDEQLNDLYHNHQRTVREKERRLVDCQRELEKLNKEARLLNQEKAELLVEQGRLQLQADRHQEHIRARDSLIQSLATHLELDGFERGPFSERQIKNFHELVKERQEREAKTASQLLSDLTDKEALKQRQLDELRDRKSGLGRTIELKTEILTKKQSELRHVRSELQQLEGSSDRILELDQELTKAVS
;
A
#
# COMPACT_ATOMS: atom_id res chain seq x y z
N MET A 1 -6.47 50.22 -38.37
CA MET A 1 -7.18 50.42 -37.09
C MET A 1 -8.49 49.65 -37.19
N SER A 2 -8.76 48.79 -36.21
CA SER A 2 -10.01 48.03 -36.17
C SER A 2 -11.20 48.98 -35.99
N ARG A 3 -12.36 48.64 -36.57
CA ARG A 3 -13.59 49.45 -36.44
C ARG A 3 -14.83 48.59 -36.54
N ILE A 4 -15.82 48.85 -35.69
CA ILE A 4 -17.16 48.25 -35.79
C ILE A 4 -17.94 48.95 -36.91
N GLU A 5 -18.68 48.18 -37.70
CA GLU A 5 -19.43 48.73 -38.85
C GLU A 5 -20.94 48.48 -38.70
N LYS A 6 -21.35 47.28 -38.31
CA LYS A 6 -22.77 46.92 -38.24
C LYS A 6 -23.04 45.87 -37.17
N MET A 7 -24.10 46.03 -36.41
CA MET A 7 -24.57 45.01 -35.46
C MET A 7 -26.04 44.70 -35.69
N SER A 8 -26.42 43.43 -35.53
CA SER A 8 -27.82 43.03 -35.46
C SER A 8 -28.12 42.38 -34.12
N ILE A 9 -29.24 42.75 -33.50
CA ILE A 9 -29.72 42.21 -32.23
C ILE A 9 -31.11 41.59 -32.44
N LEU A 10 -31.31 40.40 -31.89
CA LEU A 10 -32.59 39.69 -31.85
C LEU A 10 -32.72 38.96 -30.51
N GLY A 11 -33.90 39.02 -29.88
CA GLY A 11 -34.25 38.25 -28.68
C GLY A 11 -33.44 38.62 -27.42
N VAL A 12 -32.93 39.85 -27.31
CA VAL A 12 -32.17 40.33 -26.15
C VAL A 12 -32.99 41.39 -25.41
N ARG A 13 -33.28 41.20 -24.13
CA ARG A 13 -34.12 42.11 -23.31
C ARG A 13 -35.36 42.62 -24.07
N SER A 14 -35.45 43.92 -24.35
CA SER A 14 -36.60 44.55 -25.04
C SER A 14 -36.61 44.35 -26.55
N PHE A 15 -35.57 43.77 -27.15
CA PHE A 15 -35.55 43.42 -28.56
C PHE A 15 -36.40 42.16 -28.78
N GLY A 16 -37.35 42.24 -29.72
CA GLY A 16 -38.29 41.16 -30.04
C GLY A 16 -37.62 39.89 -30.53
N ILE A 17 -38.39 38.80 -30.58
CA ILE A 17 -37.89 37.44 -30.81
C ILE A 17 -38.11 36.94 -32.23
N GLU A 18 -39.02 37.58 -33.00
CA GLU A 18 -39.30 37.19 -34.37
C GLU A 18 -38.31 37.80 -35.37
N ASP A 19 -38.08 37.16 -36.50
CA ASP A 19 -37.15 37.68 -37.53
C ASP A 19 -37.52 39.09 -38.03
N LYS A 20 -38.81 39.44 -38.02
CA LYS A 20 -39.31 40.78 -38.36
C LYS A 20 -38.87 41.84 -37.34
N ASP A 21 -38.59 41.44 -36.10
CA ASP A 21 -38.21 42.34 -35.00
C ASP A 21 -36.70 42.57 -34.94
N LYS A 22 -35.92 41.89 -35.79
CA LYS A 22 -34.47 41.99 -35.85
C LYS A 22 -34.04 43.44 -36.09
N GLN A 23 -33.38 44.02 -35.10
CA GLN A 23 -32.88 45.39 -35.20
C GLN A 23 -31.46 45.39 -35.73
N ILE A 24 -31.18 46.31 -36.66
CA ILE A 24 -29.89 46.49 -37.30
C ILE A 24 -29.39 47.90 -37.04
N ILE A 25 -28.17 48.01 -36.51
CA ILE A 25 -27.51 49.26 -36.16
C ILE A 25 -26.25 49.38 -37.01
N SER A 26 -26.09 50.50 -37.69
CA SER A 26 -24.85 50.84 -38.42
C SER A 26 -24.06 51.85 -37.59
N PHE A 27 -22.76 51.58 -37.42
CA PHE A 27 -21.85 52.46 -36.69
C PHE A 27 -21.07 53.33 -37.67
N PHE A 28 -21.07 54.63 -37.39
CA PHE A 28 -20.44 55.66 -38.21
C PHE A 28 -19.18 56.18 -37.53
N SER A 29 -18.22 56.60 -38.36
CA SER A 29 -17.00 57.26 -37.94
C SER A 29 -17.07 58.75 -38.28
N PRO A 30 -16.64 59.67 -37.39
CA PRO A 30 -16.04 59.41 -36.08
C PRO A 30 -17.05 59.24 -34.94
N LEU A 31 -18.34 59.57 -35.16
CA LEU A 31 -19.35 59.64 -34.10
C LEU A 31 -20.64 58.92 -34.50
N THR A 32 -21.19 58.12 -33.58
CA THR A 32 -22.53 57.52 -33.68
C THR A 32 -23.36 58.00 -32.49
N ILE A 33 -24.50 58.62 -32.74
CA ILE A 33 -25.41 59.13 -31.70
C ILE A 33 -26.59 58.18 -31.55
N LEU A 34 -26.79 57.65 -30.33
CA LEU A 34 -27.93 56.80 -29.99
C LEU A 34 -28.89 57.57 -29.06
N VAL A 35 -30.04 57.98 -29.60
CA VAL A 35 -31.07 58.75 -28.87
C VAL A 35 -32.39 57.99 -28.82
N GLY A 36 -33.16 58.22 -27.77
CA GLY A 36 -34.45 57.58 -27.53
C GLY A 36 -34.90 57.72 -26.07
N PRO A 37 -36.16 57.41 -25.75
CA PRO A 37 -36.68 57.49 -24.40
C PRO A 37 -35.99 56.51 -23.43
N ASN A 38 -36.21 56.70 -22.13
CA ASN A 38 -35.76 55.73 -21.12
C ASN A 38 -36.44 54.39 -21.35
N GLY A 39 -35.71 53.28 -21.19
CA GLY A 39 -36.21 51.95 -21.51
C GLY A 39 -36.20 51.57 -22.99
N ALA A 40 -35.82 52.47 -23.92
CA ALA A 40 -35.75 52.16 -25.36
C ALA A 40 -34.64 51.15 -25.77
N GLY A 41 -33.88 50.61 -24.81
CA GLY A 41 -32.81 49.63 -25.09
C GLY A 41 -31.45 50.24 -25.45
N LYS A 42 -31.23 51.55 -25.27
CA LYS A 42 -29.93 52.21 -25.53
C LYS A 42 -28.77 51.54 -24.80
N THR A 43 -28.92 51.31 -23.50
CA THR A 43 -27.92 50.61 -22.68
C THR A 43 -27.74 49.17 -23.16
N THR A 44 -28.82 48.47 -23.51
CA THR A 44 -28.81 47.11 -24.07
C THR A 44 -27.96 47.00 -25.34
N ILE A 45 -27.92 48.03 -26.20
CA ILE A 45 -27.06 48.06 -27.39
C ILE A 45 -25.58 47.98 -26.98
N ILE A 46 -25.17 48.74 -25.97
CA ILE A 46 -23.79 48.73 -25.46
C ILE A 46 -23.48 47.41 -24.75
N GLU A 47 -24.44 46.86 -24.00
CA GLU A 47 -24.33 45.53 -23.40
C GLU A 47 -24.15 44.43 -24.47
N CYS A 48 -24.84 44.51 -25.61
CA CYS A 48 -24.67 43.59 -26.73
C CYS A 48 -23.26 43.69 -27.34
N LEU A 49 -22.74 44.91 -27.49
CA LEU A 49 -21.36 45.15 -27.96
C LEU A 49 -20.34 44.57 -26.98
N LYS A 50 -20.54 44.76 -25.67
CA LYS A 50 -19.71 44.16 -24.64
C LYS A 50 -19.74 42.63 -24.75
N TYR A 51 -20.93 42.03 -24.73
CA TYR A 51 -21.09 40.58 -24.77
C TYR A 51 -20.51 39.94 -26.03
N ILE A 52 -20.74 40.50 -27.22
CA ILE A 52 -20.21 39.91 -28.45
C ILE A 52 -18.68 39.99 -28.52
N CYS A 53 -18.07 41.04 -27.97
CA CYS A 53 -16.63 41.24 -27.99
C CYS A 53 -15.89 40.48 -26.87
N THR A 54 -16.47 40.32 -25.69
CA THR A 54 -15.75 39.77 -24.51
C THR A 54 -16.36 38.48 -23.94
N GLY A 55 -17.58 38.14 -24.34
CA GLY A 55 -18.35 37.03 -23.79
C GLY A 55 -18.99 37.31 -22.42
N ASP A 56 -18.74 38.50 -21.84
CA ASP A 56 -19.20 38.82 -20.49
C ASP A 56 -20.58 39.47 -20.50
N PHE A 57 -21.41 39.08 -19.53
CA PHE A 57 -22.73 39.67 -19.31
C PHE A 57 -22.65 41.01 -18.57
N PRO A 58 -23.71 41.83 -18.64
CA PRO A 58 -23.85 43.03 -17.81
C PRO A 58 -23.77 42.70 -16.31
N PRO A 59 -23.27 43.62 -15.46
CA PRO A 59 -23.24 43.43 -14.01
C PRO A 59 -24.65 43.17 -13.46
N GLY A 60 -24.73 42.35 -12.40
CA GLY A 60 -26.01 42.00 -11.76
C GLY A 60 -26.92 41.06 -12.58
N THR A 61 -26.56 40.69 -13.81
CA THR A 61 -27.34 39.75 -14.63
C THR A 61 -26.76 38.35 -14.63
N LYS A 62 -27.66 37.35 -14.59
CA LYS A 62 -27.36 35.97 -14.98
C LYS A 62 -27.85 35.82 -16.42
N GLY A 63 -27.24 34.98 -17.25
CA GLY A 63 -27.53 34.93 -18.71
C GLY A 63 -29.02 34.82 -19.08
N ASN A 64 -29.86 34.25 -18.19
CA ASN A 64 -31.31 34.19 -18.35
C ASN A 64 -32.03 35.54 -18.37
N THR A 65 -31.52 36.59 -17.70
CA THR A 65 -32.15 37.94 -17.68
C THR A 65 -31.67 38.83 -18.83
N PHE A 66 -30.67 38.37 -19.59
CA PHE A 66 -30.17 39.07 -20.77
C PHE A 66 -30.97 38.69 -22.02
N VAL A 67 -31.39 37.43 -22.13
CA VAL A 67 -32.32 36.96 -23.18
C VAL A 67 -33.73 37.49 -22.90
N HIS A 68 -34.49 37.78 -23.95
CA HIS A 68 -35.90 38.16 -23.83
C HIS A 68 -36.67 37.07 -23.06
N ASP A 69 -37.50 37.46 -22.08
CA ASP A 69 -38.11 36.50 -21.16
C ASP A 69 -39.13 35.61 -21.91
N PRO A 70 -38.96 34.27 -21.90
CA PRO A 70 -39.92 33.34 -22.50
C PRO A 70 -41.36 33.53 -22.03
N LYS A 71 -41.55 33.95 -20.77
CA LYS A 71 -42.89 34.22 -20.21
C LYS A 71 -43.56 35.43 -20.83
N VAL A 72 -42.78 36.46 -21.18
CA VAL A 72 -43.27 37.68 -21.84
C VAL A 72 -43.56 37.40 -23.31
N ALA A 73 -42.71 36.58 -23.94
CA ALA A 73 -42.90 36.11 -25.32
C ALA A 73 -44.06 35.09 -25.47
N GLN A 74 -44.53 34.49 -24.37
CA GLN A 74 -45.46 33.35 -24.39
C GLN A 74 -44.94 32.13 -25.17
N GLU A 75 -43.61 31.96 -25.18
CA GLU A 75 -42.92 30.89 -25.90
C GLU A 75 -42.23 29.94 -24.92
N THR A 76 -42.08 28.67 -25.31
CA THR A 76 -41.36 27.69 -24.49
C THR A 76 -39.85 27.91 -24.53
N ASP A 77 -39.34 28.32 -25.69
CA ASP A 77 -37.93 28.52 -25.97
C ASP A 77 -37.72 29.86 -26.68
N VAL A 78 -36.93 30.75 -26.07
CA VAL A 78 -36.51 32.01 -26.70
C VAL A 78 -35.06 31.96 -27.09
N ARG A 79 -34.79 32.16 -28.37
CA ARG A 79 -33.43 32.26 -28.91
C ARG A 79 -33.03 33.72 -29.08
N ALA A 80 -31.90 34.07 -28.47
CA ALA A 80 -31.25 35.36 -28.71
C ALA A 80 -30.09 35.21 -29.71
N GLN A 81 -29.88 36.23 -30.52
CA GLN A 81 -28.82 36.29 -31.50
C GLN A 81 -28.26 37.70 -31.59
N ILE A 82 -26.94 37.81 -31.41
CA ILE A 82 -26.19 39.04 -31.66
C ILE A 82 -25.21 38.72 -32.81
N ARG A 83 -25.16 39.59 -33.81
CA ARG A 83 -24.15 39.53 -34.88
C ARG A 83 -23.45 40.87 -34.98
N LEU A 84 -22.12 40.86 -35.04
CA LEU A 84 -21.29 42.04 -35.19
C LEU A 84 -20.40 41.87 -36.41
N GLN A 85 -20.44 42.86 -37.30
CA GLN A 85 -19.57 43.01 -38.44
C GLN A 85 -18.61 44.17 -38.17
N PHE A 86 -17.32 43.90 -38.35
CA PHE A 86 -16.26 44.85 -38.06
C PHE A 86 -15.06 44.60 -38.99
N ARG A 87 -14.15 45.57 -39.05
CA ARG A 87 -12.82 45.39 -39.64
C ARG A 87 -11.82 45.08 -38.55
N ASP A 88 -11.00 44.07 -38.78
CA ASP A 88 -9.93 43.70 -37.87
C ASP A 88 -8.75 44.70 -37.93
N VAL A 89 -7.70 44.42 -37.16
CA VAL A 89 -6.46 45.20 -37.16
C VAL A 89 -5.78 45.27 -38.53
N ASN A 90 -5.97 44.25 -39.38
CA ASN A 90 -5.42 44.15 -40.73
C ASN A 90 -6.30 44.83 -41.79
N GLY A 91 -7.51 45.28 -41.41
CA GLY A 91 -8.49 45.91 -42.30
C GLY A 91 -9.43 44.93 -43.02
N GLU A 92 -9.34 43.64 -42.70
CA GLU A 92 -10.18 42.58 -43.26
C GLU A 92 -11.56 42.56 -42.60
N MET A 93 -12.57 42.20 -43.40
CA MET A 93 -13.95 42.10 -42.93
C MET A 93 -14.15 40.82 -42.13
N VAL A 94 -14.56 40.97 -40.87
CA VAL A 94 -14.90 39.87 -39.96
C VAL A 94 -16.34 40.03 -39.51
N ALA A 95 -17.09 38.94 -39.51
CA ALA A 95 -18.43 38.87 -38.92
C ALA A 95 -18.45 37.81 -37.82
N VAL A 96 -18.89 38.18 -36.63
CA VAL A 96 -19.04 37.26 -35.50
C VAL A 96 -20.50 37.18 -35.12
N HIS A 97 -20.92 35.98 -34.76
CA HIS A 97 -22.26 35.67 -34.34
C HIS A 97 -22.22 34.90 -33.02
N ARG A 98 -22.94 35.39 -32.00
CA ARG A 98 -23.22 34.65 -30.76
C ARG A 98 -24.71 34.39 -30.61
N SER A 99 -25.04 33.19 -30.19
CA SER A 99 -26.42 32.77 -29.94
C SER A 99 -26.59 32.26 -28.51
N MET A 100 -27.76 32.55 -27.95
CA MET A 100 -28.15 32.10 -26.61
C MET A 100 -29.56 31.51 -26.68
N LEU A 101 -29.87 30.60 -25.77
CA LEU A 101 -31.16 29.97 -25.64
C LEU A 101 -31.63 30.08 -24.18
N CYS A 102 -32.85 30.55 -24.01
CA CYS A 102 -33.53 30.64 -22.72
C CYS A 102 -34.81 29.80 -22.81
N SER A 103 -34.85 28.71 -22.06
CA SER A 103 -35.94 27.73 -22.08
C SER A 103 -36.76 27.79 -20.80
N GLN A 104 -38.08 27.79 -20.91
CA GLN A 104 -38.96 27.66 -19.76
C GLN A 104 -39.21 26.19 -19.45
N LYS A 105 -38.69 25.71 -18.31
CA LYS A 105 -38.96 24.36 -17.80
C LYS A 105 -39.64 24.42 -16.44
N ASN A 106 -40.90 24.00 -16.39
CA ASN A 106 -41.75 24.09 -15.19
C ASN A 106 -41.80 25.55 -14.66
N LYS A 107 -41.44 25.77 -13.38
CA LYS A 107 -41.40 27.09 -12.73
C LYS A 107 -40.03 27.81 -12.87
N LYS A 108 -39.03 27.22 -13.53
CA LYS A 108 -37.67 27.79 -13.65
C LYS A 108 -37.29 28.03 -15.11
N THR A 109 -36.49 29.07 -15.34
CA THR A 109 -35.93 29.39 -16.66
C THR A 109 -34.49 28.87 -16.73
N GLU A 110 -34.18 28.05 -17.73
CA GLU A 110 -32.85 27.49 -17.98
C GLU A 110 -32.16 28.29 -19.10
N PHE A 111 -30.89 28.68 -18.88
CA PHE A 111 -30.11 29.44 -19.84
C PHE A 111 -28.96 28.61 -20.41
N LYS A 112 -28.76 28.69 -21.72
CA LYS A 112 -27.65 28.06 -22.43
C LYS A 112 -27.02 29.03 -23.43
N THR A 113 -25.70 29.07 -23.46
CA THR A 113 -24.96 29.72 -24.56
C THR A 113 -24.71 28.68 -25.65
N LEU A 114 -25.05 29.01 -26.90
CA LEU A 114 -24.81 28.15 -28.06
C LEU A 114 -23.43 28.45 -28.64
N GLU A 115 -22.94 27.56 -29.51
CA GLU A 115 -21.70 27.82 -30.24
C GLU A 115 -21.81 29.12 -31.04
N GLY A 116 -20.73 29.91 -31.01
CA GLY A 116 -20.66 31.08 -31.85
C GLY A 116 -20.01 30.76 -33.19
N VAL A 117 -20.24 31.64 -34.15
CA VAL A 117 -19.71 31.50 -35.50
C VAL A 117 -18.88 32.73 -35.83
N ILE A 118 -17.67 32.51 -36.33
CA ILE A 118 -16.82 33.56 -36.89
C ILE A 118 -16.67 33.34 -38.39
N THR A 119 -16.95 34.38 -39.17
CA THR A 119 -16.84 34.38 -40.62
C THR A 119 -15.77 35.38 -41.03
N ARG A 120 -14.81 34.93 -41.84
CA ARG A 120 -13.72 35.74 -42.40
C ARG A 120 -13.65 35.58 -43.91
N MET A 121 -13.12 36.57 -44.60
CA MET A 121 -12.74 36.43 -46.00
C MET A 121 -11.33 35.83 -46.06
N LYS A 122 -11.18 34.64 -46.64
CA LYS A 122 -9.87 34.02 -46.93
C LYS A 122 -9.78 33.77 -48.42
N HIS A 123 -8.75 34.30 -49.08
CA HIS A 123 -8.52 34.13 -50.53
C HIS A 123 -9.73 34.50 -51.42
N GLY A 124 -10.53 35.48 -51.01
CA GLY A 124 -11.73 35.91 -51.75
C GLY A 124 -13.01 35.12 -51.42
N GLU A 125 -12.91 34.03 -50.64
CA GLU A 125 -14.06 33.23 -50.22
C GLU A 125 -14.43 33.48 -48.74
N LYS A 126 -15.73 33.38 -48.42
CA LYS A 126 -16.23 33.49 -47.05
C LYS A 126 -16.08 32.15 -46.35
N VAL A 127 -15.18 32.09 -45.37
CA VAL A 127 -14.98 30.92 -44.52
C VAL A 127 -15.66 31.17 -43.17
N SER A 128 -16.63 30.32 -42.82
CA SER A 128 -17.33 30.35 -41.53
C SER A 128 -16.86 29.18 -40.66
N LEU A 129 -16.46 29.48 -39.43
CA LEU A 129 -16.01 28.50 -38.45
C LEU A 129 -16.93 28.57 -37.23
N SER A 130 -17.54 27.44 -36.86
CA SER A 130 -18.18 27.27 -35.54
C SER A 130 -17.08 27.00 -34.52
N SER A 131 -17.12 27.66 -33.37
CA SER A 131 -16.08 27.51 -32.34
C SER A 131 -16.65 27.66 -30.94
N LYS A 132 -15.92 27.12 -29.96
CA LYS A 132 -16.29 27.26 -28.55
C LYS A 132 -16.23 28.73 -28.14
N CYS A 133 -17.09 29.15 -27.21
CA CYS A 133 -17.17 30.56 -26.78
C CYS A 133 -15.81 31.14 -26.35
N ALA A 134 -14.99 30.38 -25.63
CA ALA A 134 -13.66 30.82 -25.17
C ALA A 134 -12.62 30.97 -26.31
N GLU A 135 -12.81 30.30 -27.45
CA GLU A 135 -11.99 30.50 -28.65
C GLU A 135 -12.42 31.79 -29.36
N ILE A 136 -13.72 32.04 -29.45
CA ILE A 136 -14.25 33.28 -30.04
C ILE A 136 -13.83 34.49 -29.23
N ASP A 137 -13.83 34.42 -27.89
CA ASP A 137 -13.34 35.50 -27.04
C ASP A 137 -11.88 35.86 -27.38
N ARG A 138 -11.02 34.84 -27.57
CA ARG A 138 -9.61 35.02 -27.93
C ARG A 138 -9.44 35.60 -29.33
N GLU A 139 -10.20 35.08 -30.29
CA GLU A 139 -10.19 35.59 -31.67
C GLU A 139 -10.71 37.02 -31.76
N MET A 140 -11.73 37.40 -30.98
CA MET A 140 -12.25 38.77 -30.91
C MET A 140 -11.19 39.74 -30.38
N ILE A 141 -10.51 39.40 -29.28
CA ILE A 141 -9.43 40.21 -28.71
C ILE A 141 -8.31 40.41 -29.73
N SER A 142 -7.94 39.34 -30.45
CA SER A 142 -6.90 39.37 -31.50
C SER A 142 -7.32 40.26 -32.68
N CYS A 143 -8.55 40.08 -33.19
CA CYS A 143 -9.04 40.84 -34.35
C CYS A 143 -9.25 42.33 -34.03
N LEU A 144 -9.74 42.66 -32.84
CA LEU A 144 -9.94 44.05 -32.44
C LEU A 144 -8.63 44.72 -32.01
N GLY A 145 -7.60 43.94 -31.62
CA GLY A 145 -6.31 44.47 -31.17
C GLY A 145 -6.35 45.14 -29.80
N VAL A 146 -7.36 44.83 -28.99
CA VAL A 146 -7.60 45.44 -27.67
C VAL A 146 -7.84 44.36 -26.64
N SER A 147 -7.25 44.47 -25.45
CA SER A 147 -7.40 43.47 -24.40
C SER A 147 -8.84 43.38 -23.87
N LYS A 148 -9.23 42.20 -23.37
CA LYS A 148 -10.55 41.98 -22.74
C LYS A 148 -10.83 43.01 -21.64
N SER A 149 -9.84 43.30 -20.81
CA SER A 149 -9.96 44.27 -19.71
C SER A 149 -10.24 45.69 -20.21
N VAL A 150 -9.61 46.12 -21.31
CA VAL A 150 -9.87 47.44 -21.91
C VAL A 150 -11.25 47.48 -22.57
N LEU A 151 -11.65 46.42 -23.28
CA LEU A 151 -13.00 46.31 -23.84
C LEU A 151 -14.08 46.39 -22.75
N ASN A 152 -13.88 45.73 -21.61
CA ASN A 152 -14.86 45.68 -20.52
C ASN A 152 -14.88 46.90 -19.61
N ASN A 153 -13.71 47.46 -19.27
CA ASN A 153 -13.59 48.50 -18.24
C ASN A 153 -13.47 49.91 -18.83
N VAL A 154 -13.09 50.03 -20.11
CA VAL A 154 -12.83 51.34 -20.77
C VAL A 154 -13.77 51.58 -21.96
N ILE A 155 -13.80 50.69 -22.96
CA ILE A 155 -14.55 50.93 -24.22
C ILE A 155 -16.05 50.69 -24.05
N PHE A 156 -16.44 49.50 -23.58
CA PHE A 156 -17.83 49.12 -23.31
C PHE A 156 -18.08 49.00 -21.80
N CYS A 157 -17.57 49.98 -21.06
CA CYS A 157 -17.82 50.08 -19.63
C CYS A 157 -19.33 50.16 -19.37
N HIS A 158 -19.83 49.39 -18.41
CA HIS A 158 -21.25 49.39 -18.09
C HIS A 158 -21.62 50.71 -17.39
N GLN A 159 -22.83 51.20 -17.61
CA GLN A 159 -23.30 52.47 -17.02
C GLN A 159 -23.17 52.47 -15.49
N GLU A 160 -23.54 51.38 -14.84
CA GLU A 160 -23.45 51.22 -13.38
C GLU A 160 -22.00 51.13 -12.86
N ASP A 161 -21.06 50.70 -13.71
CA ASP A 161 -19.63 50.56 -13.37
C ASP A 161 -18.80 51.78 -13.81
N SER A 162 -19.40 52.78 -14.46
CA SER A 162 -18.68 53.91 -15.08
C SER A 162 -17.83 54.73 -14.10
N ASN A 163 -18.20 54.75 -12.81
CA ASN A 163 -17.48 55.44 -11.74
C ASN A 163 -16.36 54.60 -11.11
N TRP A 164 -15.99 53.45 -11.68
CA TRP A 164 -14.90 52.61 -11.14
C TRP A 164 -13.57 53.34 -10.91
N PRO A 165 -13.18 54.41 -11.65
CA PRO A 165 -11.96 55.16 -11.34
C PRO A 165 -11.99 55.87 -9.97
N LEU A 166 -13.19 56.08 -9.42
CA LEU A 166 -13.41 56.69 -8.10
C LEU A 166 -13.64 55.65 -7.00
N SER A 167 -13.51 54.36 -7.32
CA SER A 167 -13.66 53.28 -6.34
C SER A 167 -12.50 53.23 -5.34
N GLU A 168 -12.72 52.51 -4.24
CA GLU A 168 -11.71 52.28 -3.20
C GLU A 168 -10.41 51.66 -3.74
N GLY A 169 -9.29 51.93 -3.05
CA GLY A 169 -7.94 51.63 -3.57
C GLY A 169 -7.70 50.18 -4.00
N LYS A 170 -8.36 49.19 -3.37
CA LYS A 170 -8.24 47.78 -3.76
C LYS A 170 -8.94 47.48 -5.08
N ALA A 171 -10.19 47.90 -5.24
CA ALA A 171 -10.97 47.69 -6.46
C ALA A 171 -10.35 48.45 -7.64
N LEU A 172 -9.92 49.69 -7.39
CA LEU A 172 -9.22 50.52 -8.38
C LEU A 172 -7.92 49.86 -8.86
N LYS A 173 -7.09 49.41 -7.93
CA LYS A 173 -5.83 48.73 -8.24
C LYS A 173 -6.08 47.46 -9.06
N GLN A 174 -7.10 46.67 -8.71
CA GLN A 174 -7.43 45.46 -9.46
C GLN A 174 -7.77 45.78 -10.92
N LYS A 175 -8.60 46.81 -11.18
CA LYS A 175 -8.93 47.22 -12.55
C LYS A 175 -7.72 47.73 -13.32
N PHE A 176 -6.82 48.47 -12.68
CA PHE A 176 -5.54 48.88 -13.28
C PHE A 176 -4.64 47.70 -13.61
N ASP A 177 -4.48 46.77 -12.68
CA ASP A 177 -3.67 45.55 -12.86
C ASP A 177 -4.23 44.68 -14.00
N GLU A 178 -5.56 44.61 -14.14
CA GLU A 178 -6.26 43.94 -15.25
C GLU A 178 -6.06 44.66 -16.59
N ILE A 179 -6.13 46.01 -16.61
CA ILE A 179 -5.95 46.82 -17.83
C ILE A 179 -4.52 46.73 -18.34
N PHE A 180 -3.54 46.94 -17.44
CA PHE A 180 -2.12 46.91 -17.79
C PHE A 180 -1.54 45.50 -17.86
N SER A 181 -2.31 44.47 -17.49
CA SER A 181 -1.87 43.07 -17.47
C SER A 181 -0.57 42.84 -16.68
N ALA A 182 -0.26 43.71 -15.72
CA ALA A 182 0.98 43.67 -14.94
C ALA A 182 1.12 42.38 -14.11
N THR A 183 -0.01 41.73 -13.80
CA THR A 183 -0.07 40.47 -13.05
C THR A 183 0.68 39.32 -13.74
N ARG A 184 0.79 39.32 -15.07
CA ARG A 184 1.56 38.29 -15.80
C ARG A 184 3.05 38.39 -15.52
N TYR A 185 3.59 39.61 -15.56
CA TYR A 185 5.01 39.85 -15.26
C TYR A 185 5.33 39.60 -13.79
N ILE A 186 4.44 39.99 -12.88
CA ILE A 186 4.60 39.71 -11.44
C ILE A 186 4.68 38.19 -11.20
N LYS A 187 3.74 37.42 -11.76
CA LYS A 187 3.74 35.96 -11.66
C LYS A 187 5.02 35.34 -12.25
N ALA A 188 5.47 35.80 -13.41
CA ALA A 188 6.71 35.32 -14.02
C ALA A 188 7.92 35.58 -13.10
N LEU A 189 8.03 36.78 -12.53
CA LEU A 189 9.09 37.12 -11.57
C LEU A 189 9.03 36.25 -10.31
N ASP A 190 7.85 35.98 -9.78
CA ASP A 190 7.69 35.11 -8.61
C ASP A 190 8.12 33.67 -8.92
N THR A 191 7.76 33.14 -10.10
CA THR A 191 8.25 31.82 -10.52
C THR A 191 9.77 31.78 -10.68
N LEU A 192 10.39 32.82 -11.25
CA LEU A 192 11.85 32.90 -11.37
C LEU A 192 12.54 32.97 -10.01
N ARG A 193 11.96 33.69 -9.04
CA ARG A 193 12.46 33.75 -7.66
C ARG A 193 12.41 32.38 -6.99
N GLN A 194 11.31 31.65 -7.13
CA GLN A 194 11.17 30.30 -6.59
C GLN A 194 12.21 29.35 -7.19
N VAL A 195 12.36 29.33 -8.53
CA VAL A 195 13.36 28.50 -9.21
C VAL A 195 14.78 28.80 -8.72
N ARG A 196 15.13 30.08 -8.60
CA ARG A 196 16.44 30.50 -8.08
C ARG A 196 16.67 30.00 -6.65
N GLN A 197 15.67 30.08 -5.78
CA GLN A 197 15.77 29.61 -4.40
C GLN A 197 15.98 28.10 -4.33
N THR A 198 15.18 27.33 -5.08
CA THR A 198 15.29 25.87 -5.14
C THR A 198 16.66 25.44 -5.69
N GLN A 199 17.13 26.09 -6.76
CA GLN A 199 18.43 25.74 -7.34
C GLN A 199 19.59 26.12 -6.41
N GLY A 200 19.49 27.25 -5.72
CA GLY A 200 20.48 27.65 -4.71
C GLY A 200 20.59 26.66 -3.56
N GLN A 201 19.47 26.06 -3.14
CA GLN A 201 19.46 25.01 -2.12
C GLN A 201 20.16 23.73 -2.60
N LYS A 202 19.83 23.27 -3.82
CA LYS A 202 20.50 22.09 -4.43
C LYS A 202 22.01 22.27 -4.54
N VAL A 203 22.48 23.47 -4.93
CA VAL A 203 23.92 23.75 -5.02
C VAL A 203 24.60 23.59 -3.65
N LYS A 204 23.98 24.05 -2.56
CA LYS A 204 24.53 23.90 -1.20
C LYS A 204 24.58 22.43 -0.76
N GLU A 205 23.56 21.65 -1.09
CA GLU A 205 23.51 20.22 -0.81
C GLU A 205 24.64 19.48 -1.55
N CYS A 206 24.76 19.70 -2.86
CA CYS A 206 25.84 19.12 -3.66
C CYS A 206 27.24 19.54 -3.18
N GLN A 207 27.43 20.81 -2.76
CA GLN A 207 28.70 21.26 -2.19
C GLN A 207 29.05 20.53 -0.89
N THR A 208 28.03 20.27 -0.05
CA THR A 208 28.20 19.55 1.21
C THR A 208 28.54 18.07 0.95
N GLU A 209 27.83 17.44 0.03
CA GLU A 209 28.08 16.06 -0.39
C GLU A 209 29.47 15.90 -1.00
N LEU A 210 29.89 16.82 -1.87
CA LEU A 210 31.21 16.82 -2.48
C LEU A 210 32.34 16.90 -1.45
N LYS A 211 32.14 17.65 -0.36
CA LYS A 211 33.09 17.70 0.77
C LYS A 211 33.25 16.33 1.43
N TYR A 212 32.14 15.63 1.71
CA TYR A 212 32.18 14.28 2.30
C TYR A 212 32.77 13.25 1.36
N LEU A 213 32.41 13.28 0.07
CA LEU A 213 32.96 12.37 -0.93
C LEU A 213 34.48 12.55 -1.08
N LYS A 214 34.98 13.79 -1.01
CA LYS A 214 36.42 14.06 -1.02
C LYS A 214 37.12 13.45 0.19
N GLN A 215 36.58 13.64 1.40
CA GLN A 215 37.12 13.02 2.62
C GLN A 215 37.10 11.48 2.57
N ASN A 216 36.03 10.89 2.03
CA ASN A 216 35.94 9.44 1.87
C ASN A 216 36.96 8.91 0.87
N LYS A 217 37.19 9.63 -0.24
CA LYS A 217 38.23 9.29 -1.22
C LYS A 217 39.63 9.34 -0.60
N GLU A 218 39.92 10.37 0.18
CA GLU A 218 41.22 10.51 0.89
C GLU A 218 41.44 9.33 1.84
N LYS A 219 40.46 9.02 2.70
CA LYS A 219 40.51 7.85 3.61
C LYS A 219 40.67 6.52 2.86
N ALA A 220 39.96 6.34 1.76
CA ALA A 220 40.07 5.12 0.96
C ALA A 220 41.47 4.97 0.34
N CYS A 221 42.12 6.07 -0.03
CA CYS A 221 43.50 6.07 -0.50
C CYS A 221 44.46 5.68 0.62
N GLU A 222 44.33 6.29 1.81
CA GLU A 222 45.16 5.97 2.98
C GLU A 222 45.05 4.48 3.37
N ILE A 223 43.85 3.92 3.41
CA ILE A 223 43.63 2.50 3.72
C ILE A 223 44.28 1.61 2.65
N ARG A 224 44.18 1.99 1.38
CA ARG A 224 44.80 1.23 0.29
C ARG A 224 46.32 1.21 0.42
N ASP A 225 46.94 2.36 0.71
CA ASP A 225 48.38 2.47 0.90
C ASP A 225 48.85 1.65 2.12
N GLN A 226 48.05 1.64 3.20
CA GLN A 226 48.31 0.79 4.37
C GLN A 226 48.24 -0.70 4.04
N ILE A 227 47.24 -1.14 3.26
CA ILE A 227 47.12 -2.54 2.81
C ILE A 227 48.36 -2.93 2.02
N THR A 228 48.74 -2.15 1.01
CA THR A 228 49.92 -2.45 0.18
C THR A 228 51.20 -2.52 1.01
N SER A 229 51.38 -1.62 1.98
CA SER A 229 52.52 -1.66 2.91
C SER A 229 52.51 -2.92 3.78
N LYS A 230 51.34 -3.31 4.30
CA LYS A 230 51.18 -4.51 5.15
C LYS A 230 51.37 -5.80 4.37
N GLU A 231 50.91 -5.87 3.13
CA GLU A 231 51.13 -7.00 2.23
C GLU A 231 52.63 -7.18 1.93
N ALA A 232 53.36 -6.08 1.67
CA ALA A 232 54.81 -6.13 1.50
C ALA A 232 55.53 -6.63 2.79
N GLN A 233 55.13 -6.14 3.96
CA GLN A 233 55.66 -6.63 5.25
C GLN A 233 55.37 -8.12 5.46
N LEU A 234 54.16 -8.57 5.14
CA LEU A 234 53.76 -9.98 5.25
C LEU A 234 54.60 -10.85 4.32
N ALA A 235 54.78 -10.45 3.06
CA ALA A 235 55.59 -11.17 2.09
C ALA A 235 57.04 -11.32 2.60
N SER A 236 57.66 -10.23 3.08
CA SER A 236 59.01 -10.29 3.65
C SER A 236 59.10 -11.21 4.89
N SER A 237 58.06 -11.20 5.74
CA SER A 237 58.02 -12.04 6.95
C SER A 237 57.86 -13.51 6.59
N GLN A 238 57.05 -13.84 5.58
CA GLN A 238 56.91 -15.20 5.07
C GLN A 238 58.22 -15.73 4.49
N GLU A 239 58.98 -14.88 3.81
CA GLU A 239 60.29 -15.24 3.26
C GLU A 239 61.31 -15.55 4.37
N ILE A 240 61.31 -14.75 5.45
CA ILE A 240 62.12 -15.00 6.66
C ILE A 240 61.70 -16.32 7.35
N VAL A 241 60.39 -16.59 7.47
CA VAL A 241 59.91 -17.85 8.07
C VAL A 241 60.39 -19.04 7.24
N ARG A 242 60.27 -18.97 5.90
CA ARG A 242 60.77 -20.03 5.01
C ARG A 242 62.27 -20.26 5.18
N SER A 243 63.08 -19.20 5.28
CA SER A 243 64.52 -19.37 5.49
C SER A 243 64.81 -20.07 6.83
N TYR A 244 64.08 -19.75 7.89
CA TYR A 244 64.24 -20.46 9.16
C TYR A 244 63.77 -21.91 9.10
N GLU A 245 62.69 -22.20 8.39
CA GLU A 245 62.23 -23.58 8.17
C GLU A 245 63.27 -24.41 7.42
N ASP A 246 63.86 -23.84 6.35
CA ASP A 246 64.93 -24.45 5.57
C ASP A 246 66.19 -24.72 6.42
N GLU A 247 66.52 -23.84 7.38
CA GLU A 247 67.61 -24.06 8.34
C GLU A 247 67.26 -25.10 9.43
N LEU A 248 66.00 -25.23 9.80
CA LEU A 248 65.53 -26.16 10.85
C LEU A 248 65.47 -27.61 10.37
N GLU A 249 65.16 -27.83 9.09
CA GLU A 249 65.06 -29.15 8.46
C GLU A 249 66.34 -30.00 8.63
N PRO A 250 67.57 -29.51 8.30
CA PRO A 250 68.80 -30.29 8.49
C PRO A 250 69.12 -30.52 9.97
N LEU A 251 68.80 -29.57 10.85
CA LEU A 251 68.99 -29.73 12.29
C LEU A 251 68.09 -30.83 12.86
N LYS A 252 66.81 -30.87 12.46
CA LYS A 252 65.89 -31.97 12.82
C LYS A 252 66.38 -33.31 12.32
N ASN A 253 66.86 -33.39 11.08
CA ASN A 253 67.38 -34.64 10.52
C ASN A 253 68.62 -35.12 11.28
N ARG A 254 69.53 -34.20 11.61
CA ARG A 254 70.72 -34.50 12.41
C ARG A 254 70.36 -34.92 13.84
N LEU A 255 69.34 -34.33 14.44
CA LEU A 255 68.83 -34.74 15.76
C LEU A 255 68.27 -36.17 15.71
N LYS A 256 67.47 -36.52 14.70
CA LYS A 256 66.97 -37.89 14.48
C LYS A 256 68.10 -38.90 14.31
N GLU A 257 69.15 -38.56 13.57
CA GLU A 257 70.34 -39.43 13.42
C GLU A 257 71.04 -39.65 14.76
N ILE A 258 71.22 -38.59 15.55
CA ILE A 258 71.82 -38.69 16.89
C ILE A 258 70.95 -39.57 17.80
N GLU A 259 69.63 -39.38 17.82
CA GLU A 259 68.69 -40.21 18.60
C GLU A 259 68.74 -41.69 18.19
N HIS A 260 68.80 -41.97 16.89
CA HIS A 260 68.94 -43.34 16.38
C HIS A 260 70.25 -43.99 16.82
N ASN A 261 71.35 -43.23 16.74
CA ASN A 261 72.64 -43.70 17.21
C ASN A 261 72.66 -43.92 18.73
N LEU A 262 72.04 -43.02 19.50
CA LEU A 262 71.87 -43.19 20.94
C LEU A 262 71.08 -44.47 21.26
N SER A 263 69.99 -44.75 20.54
CA SER A 263 69.21 -45.98 20.69
C SER A 263 70.04 -47.23 20.42
N LYS A 264 70.88 -47.22 19.36
CA LYS A 264 71.82 -48.32 19.10
C LYS A 264 72.82 -48.49 20.23
N ILE A 265 73.40 -47.41 20.74
CA ILE A 265 74.34 -47.45 21.86
C ILE A 265 73.66 -48.02 23.11
N MET A 266 72.43 -47.60 23.43
CA MET A 266 71.67 -48.13 24.56
C MET A 266 71.38 -49.63 24.40
N LYS A 267 71.08 -50.11 23.18
CA LYS A 267 70.91 -51.55 22.92
C LYS A 267 72.20 -52.32 23.17
N LEU A 268 73.32 -51.83 22.63
CA LEU A 268 74.63 -52.44 22.84
C LEU A 268 75.04 -52.44 24.32
N ASP A 269 74.81 -51.35 25.05
CA ASP A 269 75.08 -51.26 26.49
C ASP A 269 74.23 -52.28 27.29
N ASN A 270 72.95 -52.43 26.94
CA ASN A 270 72.08 -53.44 27.54
C ASN A 270 72.54 -54.87 27.21
N GLU A 271 72.98 -55.13 25.97
CA GLU A 271 73.54 -56.42 25.57
C GLU A 271 74.84 -56.73 26.33
N ILE A 272 75.74 -55.75 26.47
CA ILE A 272 76.97 -55.88 27.26
C ILE A 272 76.63 -56.22 28.71
N LYS A 273 75.72 -55.48 29.35
CA LYS A 273 75.29 -55.75 30.73
C LYS A 273 74.66 -57.13 30.87
N ALA A 274 73.85 -57.56 29.91
CA ALA A 274 73.24 -58.89 29.90
C ALA A 274 74.30 -60.00 29.76
N LEU A 275 75.28 -59.82 28.86
CA LEU A 275 76.38 -60.75 28.67
C LEU A 275 77.31 -60.81 29.88
N GLU A 276 77.62 -59.67 30.51
CA GLU A 276 78.39 -59.63 31.76
C GLU A 276 77.65 -60.32 32.91
N SER A 277 76.35 -60.09 33.05
CA SER A 277 75.53 -60.79 34.04
C SER A 277 75.49 -62.28 33.78
N ARG A 278 75.35 -62.70 32.51
CA ARG A 278 75.37 -64.11 32.11
C ARG A 278 76.73 -64.76 32.37
N LYS A 279 77.82 -64.05 32.08
CA LYS A 279 79.18 -64.51 32.39
C LYS A 279 79.34 -64.73 33.89
N LYS A 280 78.97 -63.75 34.72
CA LYS A 280 79.02 -63.89 36.19
C LYS A 280 78.15 -65.04 36.70
N GLN A 281 76.96 -65.21 36.14
CA GLN A 281 76.08 -66.33 36.49
C GLN A 281 76.70 -67.67 36.10
N MET A 282 77.25 -67.79 34.88
CA MET A 282 77.92 -69.02 34.44
C MET A 282 79.17 -69.33 35.26
N GLU A 283 79.98 -68.33 35.62
CA GLU A 283 81.13 -68.52 36.52
C GLU A 283 80.69 -69.03 37.90
N LYS A 284 79.58 -68.48 38.42
CA LYS A 284 78.98 -68.93 39.69
C LYS A 284 78.39 -70.34 39.57
N ASP A 285 77.65 -70.64 38.51
CA ASP A 285 77.07 -71.96 38.25
C ASP A 285 78.17 -73.01 38.06
N ASN A 286 79.28 -72.67 37.39
CA ASN A 286 80.42 -73.57 37.20
C ASN A 286 81.12 -73.83 38.54
N SER A 287 81.30 -72.80 39.37
CA SER A 287 81.82 -72.95 40.74
C SER A 287 80.88 -73.75 41.64
N GLU A 288 79.56 -73.59 41.51
CA GLU A 288 78.56 -74.36 42.26
C GLU A 288 78.47 -75.82 41.77
N LEU A 289 78.62 -76.08 40.47
CA LEU A 289 78.69 -77.43 39.89
C LEU A 289 79.96 -78.16 40.33
N GLU A 290 81.11 -77.48 40.35
CA GLU A 290 82.36 -78.02 40.90
C GLU A 290 82.24 -78.34 42.39
N GLN A 291 81.47 -77.56 43.17
CA GLN A 291 81.26 -77.79 44.60
C GLN A 291 80.16 -78.81 44.93
N LYS A 292 79.14 -78.97 44.09
CA LYS A 292 78.01 -79.90 44.30
C LYS A 292 78.18 -81.25 43.59
N MET A 293 79.24 -81.44 42.80
CA MET A 293 79.59 -82.73 42.21
C MET A 293 80.11 -83.71 43.28
N GLU A 294 79.20 -84.35 44.03
CA GLU A 294 79.54 -85.45 44.94
C GLU A 294 79.65 -86.82 44.23
N LYS A 295 79.12 -86.96 43.00
CA LYS A 295 79.30 -88.16 42.16
C LYS A 295 79.41 -87.80 40.68
N VAL A 296 80.60 -88.01 40.12
CA VAL A 296 80.82 -88.07 38.67
C VAL A 296 80.16 -89.35 38.16
N PHE A 297 79.36 -89.26 37.09
CA PHE A 297 78.81 -90.44 36.43
C PHE A 297 79.96 -91.26 35.81
N GLN A 298 80.23 -92.45 36.33
CA GLN A 298 81.27 -93.36 35.86
C GLN A 298 80.67 -94.47 34.98
N GLY A 299 80.05 -94.08 33.87
CA GLY A 299 79.57 -94.99 32.83
C GLY A 299 80.10 -94.55 31.46
N THR A 300 80.03 -95.42 30.46
CA THR A 300 80.43 -95.08 29.08
C THR A 300 79.42 -94.10 28.45
N ASP A 301 79.92 -93.21 27.59
CA ASP A 301 79.14 -92.15 26.91
C ASP A 301 77.88 -92.68 26.21
N GLU A 302 77.90 -93.94 25.75
CA GLU A 302 76.78 -94.62 25.11
C GLU A 302 75.60 -94.90 26.06
N GLN A 303 75.84 -95.23 27.33
CA GLN A 303 74.79 -95.47 28.33
C GLN A 303 74.14 -94.16 28.82
N LEU A 304 74.91 -93.08 28.86
CA LEU A 304 74.42 -91.74 29.15
C LEU A 304 73.59 -91.20 27.98
N ASN A 305 74.00 -91.48 26.74
CA ASN A 305 73.27 -91.13 25.53
C ASN A 305 71.93 -91.85 25.40
N ASP A 306 71.82 -93.12 25.79
CA ASP A 306 70.54 -93.85 25.73
C ASP A 306 69.52 -93.35 26.75
N LEU A 307 69.95 -93.01 27.98
CA LEU A 307 69.08 -92.41 28.99
C LEU A 307 68.68 -90.98 28.59
N TYR A 308 69.61 -90.22 28.01
CA TYR A 308 69.40 -88.89 27.45
C TYR A 308 68.47 -88.91 26.24
N HIS A 309 68.58 -89.89 25.35
CA HIS A 309 67.71 -90.03 24.18
C HIS A 309 66.30 -90.48 24.56
N ASN A 310 66.14 -91.38 25.54
CA ASN A 310 64.82 -91.75 26.06
C ASN A 310 64.14 -90.58 26.79
N HIS A 311 64.90 -89.79 27.54
CA HIS A 311 64.39 -88.56 28.15
C HIS A 311 64.07 -87.49 27.09
N GLN A 312 64.94 -87.25 26.11
CA GLN A 312 64.70 -86.33 24.99
C GLN A 312 63.49 -86.74 24.16
N ARG A 313 63.22 -88.04 23.98
CA ARG A 313 62.04 -88.51 23.24
C ARG A 313 60.75 -88.14 23.99
N THR A 314 60.76 -88.31 25.31
CA THR A 314 59.65 -87.93 26.19
C THR A 314 59.47 -86.41 26.25
N VAL A 315 60.58 -85.66 26.27
CA VAL A 315 60.58 -84.18 26.23
C VAL A 315 60.07 -83.67 24.89
N ARG A 316 60.52 -84.23 23.76
CA ARG A 316 60.04 -83.86 22.41
C ARG A 316 58.56 -84.16 22.21
N GLU A 317 58.04 -85.25 22.78
CA GLU A 317 56.59 -85.51 22.77
C GLU A 317 55.82 -84.50 23.62
N LYS A 318 56.33 -84.13 24.80
CA LYS A 318 55.72 -83.10 25.64
C LYS A 318 55.83 -81.70 25.04
N GLU A 319 56.94 -81.36 24.38
CA GLU A 319 57.13 -80.10 23.66
C GLU A 319 56.23 -80.01 22.43
N ARG A 320 56.07 -81.10 21.66
CA ARG A 320 55.08 -81.15 20.58
C ARG A 320 53.67 -80.96 21.11
N ARG A 321 53.29 -81.66 22.19
CA ARG A 321 52.00 -81.44 22.86
C ARG A 321 51.86 -80.02 23.39
N LEU A 322 52.93 -79.40 23.87
CA LEU A 322 52.90 -78.04 24.38
C LEU A 322 52.77 -77.00 23.26
N VAL A 323 53.42 -77.22 22.12
CA VAL A 323 53.26 -76.39 20.91
C VAL A 323 51.86 -76.56 20.32
N ASP A 324 51.33 -77.78 20.28
CA ASP A 324 49.96 -78.03 19.81
C ASP A 324 48.93 -77.41 20.77
N CYS A 325 49.11 -77.58 22.09
CA CYS A 325 48.29 -76.89 23.09
C CYS A 325 48.45 -75.37 23.03
N GLN A 326 49.64 -74.82 22.76
CA GLN A 326 49.83 -73.38 22.59
C GLN A 326 49.17 -72.85 21.32
N ARG A 327 49.21 -73.60 20.21
CA ARG A 327 48.48 -73.27 18.98
C ARG A 327 46.97 -73.34 19.18
N GLU A 328 46.48 -74.33 19.92
CA GLU A 328 45.07 -74.39 20.32
C GLU A 328 44.70 -73.23 21.24
N LEU A 329 45.56 -72.87 22.20
CA LEU A 329 45.33 -71.75 23.11
C LEU A 329 45.37 -70.41 22.38
N GLU A 330 46.25 -70.22 21.39
CA GLU A 330 46.26 -69.05 20.50
C GLU A 330 45.03 -68.99 19.59
N LYS A 331 44.58 -70.12 19.05
CA LYS A 331 43.32 -70.21 18.28
C LYS A 331 42.13 -69.86 19.17
N LEU A 332 42.01 -70.49 20.33
CA LEU A 332 40.96 -70.23 21.31
C LEU A 332 41.02 -68.79 21.85
N ASN A 333 42.20 -68.19 22.00
CA ASN A 333 42.33 -66.77 22.38
C ASN A 333 41.94 -65.83 21.23
N LYS A 334 42.24 -66.17 19.97
CA LYS A 334 41.75 -65.40 18.82
C LYS A 334 40.23 -65.51 18.71
N GLU A 335 39.67 -66.70 18.86
CA GLU A 335 38.22 -66.93 18.91
C GLU A 335 37.59 -66.19 20.09
N ALA A 336 38.18 -66.24 21.29
CA ALA A 336 37.70 -65.50 22.46
C ALA A 336 37.78 -63.98 22.28
N ARG A 337 38.79 -63.46 21.55
CA ARG A 337 38.86 -62.03 21.20
C ARG A 337 37.79 -61.64 20.20
N LEU A 338 37.60 -62.43 19.15
CA LEU A 338 36.54 -62.21 18.15
C LEU A 338 35.15 -62.27 18.79
N LEU A 339 34.88 -63.30 19.61
CA LEU A 339 33.63 -63.44 20.36
C LEU A 339 33.45 -62.32 21.40
N ASN A 340 34.52 -61.80 22.00
CA ASN A 340 34.40 -60.64 22.90
C ASN A 340 34.16 -59.33 22.13
N GLN A 341 34.70 -59.19 20.92
CA GLN A 341 34.40 -58.06 20.03
C GLN A 341 32.94 -58.11 19.59
N GLU A 342 32.48 -59.28 19.13
CA GLU A 342 31.09 -59.52 18.75
C GLU A 342 30.14 -59.34 19.94
N LYS A 343 30.52 -59.79 21.13
CA LYS A 343 29.79 -59.53 22.38
C LYS A 343 29.73 -58.03 22.70
N ALA A 344 30.81 -57.27 22.50
CA ALA A 344 30.83 -55.84 22.75
C ALA A 344 29.92 -55.09 21.76
N GLU A 345 29.95 -55.47 20.48
CA GLU A 345 29.06 -54.93 19.45
C GLU A 345 27.58 -55.27 19.75
N LEU A 346 27.30 -56.52 20.12
CA LEU A 346 25.95 -56.94 20.53
C LEU A 346 25.48 -56.24 21.81
N LEU A 347 26.37 -55.93 22.76
CA LEU A 347 26.04 -55.15 23.96
C LEU A 347 25.71 -53.69 23.63
N VAL A 348 26.44 -53.09 22.68
CA VAL A 348 26.14 -51.74 22.19
C VAL A 348 24.79 -51.73 21.47
N GLU A 349 24.53 -52.71 20.60
CA GLU A 349 23.23 -52.85 19.94
C GLU A 349 22.11 -53.14 20.93
N GLN A 350 22.34 -53.98 21.94
CA GLN A 350 21.38 -54.22 23.03
C GLN A 350 21.08 -52.92 23.77
N GLY A 351 22.09 -52.11 24.10
CA GLY A 351 21.90 -50.81 24.73
C GLY A 351 21.10 -49.83 23.85
N ARG A 352 21.39 -49.81 22.54
CA ARG A 352 20.65 -49.00 21.55
C ARG A 352 19.19 -49.42 21.45
N LEU A 353 18.93 -50.72 21.32
CA LEU A 353 17.59 -51.29 21.24
C LEU A 353 16.81 -51.13 22.55
N GLN A 354 17.47 -51.28 23.70
CA GLN A 354 16.87 -51.04 25.02
C GLN A 354 16.46 -49.57 25.17
N LEU A 355 17.33 -48.62 24.80
CA LEU A 355 16.99 -47.20 24.82
C LEU A 355 15.81 -46.87 23.89
N GLN A 356 15.75 -47.51 22.72
CA GLN A 356 14.61 -47.36 21.81
C GLN A 356 13.33 -47.97 22.39
N ALA A 357 13.41 -49.11 23.06
CA ALA A 357 12.28 -49.75 23.73
C ALA A 357 11.76 -48.90 24.89
N ASP A 358 12.66 -48.35 25.71
CA ASP A 358 12.31 -47.46 26.83
C ASP A 358 11.63 -46.18 26.33
N ARG A 359 12.16 -45.54 25.27
CA ARG A 359 11.52 -44.40 24.60
C ARG A 359 10.15 -44.75 24.03
N HIS A 360 10.01 -45.91 23.41
CA HIS A 360 8.72 -46.36 22.89
C HIS A 360 7.71 -46.55 24.02
N GLN A 361 8.14 -47.10 25.16
CA GLN A 361 7.30 -47.26 26.34
C GLN A 361 6.89 -45.90 26.95
N GLU A 362 7.80 -44.92 26.99
CA GLU A 362 7.48 -43.53 27.38
C GLU A 362 6.45 -42.91 26.45
N HIS A 363 6.59 -43.07 25.13
CA HIS A 363 5.62 -42.58 24.15
C HIS A 363 4.24 -43.25 24.31
N ILE A 364 4.18 -44.55 24.60
CA ILE A 364 2.91 -45.24 24.90
C ILE A 364 2.26 -44.63 26.16
N ARG A 365 3.04 -44.42 27.23
CA ARG A 365 2.51 -43.80 28.47
C ARG A 365 2.00 -42.37 28.23
N ALA A 366 2.74 -41.56 27.47
CA ALA A 366 2.35 -40.21 27.13
C ALA A 366 1.07 -40.19 26.28
N ARG A 367 0.98 -41.07 25.27
CA ARG A 367 -0.22 -41.25 24.43
C ARG A 367 -1.44 -41.62 25.28
N ASP A 368 -1.30 -42.61 26.16
CA ASP A 368 -2.41 -43.10 26.97
C ASP A 368 -2.86 -42.05 28.00
N SER A 369 -1.92 -41.31 28.59
CA SER A 369 -2.26 -40.15 29.44
C SER A 369 -3.02 -39.07 28.67
N LEU A 370 -2.62 -38.80 27.42
CA LEU A 370 -3.30 -37.82 26.57
C LEU A 370 -4.72 -38.29 26.23
N ILE A 371 -4.90 -39.55 25.79
CA ILE A 371 -6.21 -40.14 25.50
C ILE A 371 -7.10 -40.07 26.73
N GLN A 372 -6.59 -40.42 27.91
CA GLN A 372 -7.35 -40.34 29.16
C GLN A 372 -7.79 -38.90 29.44
N SER A 373 -6.88 -37.92 29.38
CA SER A 373 -7.21 -36.51 29.63
C SER A 373 -8.28 -35.97 28.66
N LEU A 374 -8.17 -36.33 27.38
CA LEU A 374 -9.05 -35.86 26.32
C LEU A 374 -10.41 -36.56 26.37
N ALA A 375 -10.44 -37.85 26.70
CA ALA A 375 -11.68 -38.59 26.96
C ALA A 375 -12.45 -38.02 28.16
N THR A 376 -11.73 -37.66 29.23
CA THR A 376 -12.33 -37.04 30.43
C THR A 376 -12.94 -35.68 30.08
N HIS A 377 -12.24 -34.87 29.28
CA HIS A 377 -12.72 -33.55 28.88
C HIS A 377 -13.94 -33.61 27.93
N LEU A 378 -13.99 -34.63 27.08
CA LEU A 378 -15.06 -34.84 26.10
C LEU A 378 -16.19 -35.74 26.61
N GLU A 379 -16.15 -36.16 27.88
CA GLU A 379 -17.11 -37.08 28.51
C GLU A 379 -17.30 -38.39 27.70
N LEU A 380 -16.20 -38.96 27.21
CA LEU A 380 -16.19 -40.20 26.45
C LEU A 380 -15.90 -41.40 27.37
N ASP A 381 -16.89 -42.26 27.57
CA ASP A 381 -16.79 -43.44 28.42
C ASP A 381 -15.89 -44.52 27.81
N GLY A 382 -15.19 -45.27 28.68
CA GLY A 382 -14.38 -46.44 28.30
C GLY A 382 -12.87 -46.19 28.15
N PHE A 383 -12.39 -44.99 28.47
CA PHE A 383 -10.98 -44.60 28.35
C PHE A 383 -10.35 -44.14 29.68
N GLU A 384 -10.83 -44.66 30.81
CA GLU A 384 -10.44 -44.20 32.15
C GLU A 384 -9.07 -44.73 32.63
N ARG A 385 -8.62 -45.89 32.14
CA ARG A 385 -7.33 -46.50 32.53
C ARG A 385 -6.65 -47.14 31.33
N GLY A 386 -5.41 -46.74 31.06
CA GLY A 386 -4.54 -47.41 30.11
C GLY A 386 -3.92 -48.71 30.68
N PRO A 387 -3.17 -49.47 29.86
CA PRO A 387 -2.77 -49.14 28.49
C PRO A 387 -3.86 -49.44 27.46
N PHE A 388 -3.98 -48.58 26.43
CA PHE A 388 -4.99 -48.76 25.39
C PHE A 388 -4.49 -49.64 24.25
N SER A 389 -5.30 -50.62 23.86
CA SER A 389 -5.08 -51.44 22.67
C SER A 389 -5.28 -50.62 21.39
N GLU A 390 -4.67 -51.03 20.29
CA GLU A 390 -4.80 -50.32 19.00
C GLU A 390 -6.25 -50.19 18.53
N ARG A 391 -7.09 -51.18 18.87
CA ARG A 391 -8.54 -51.13 18.61
C ARG A 391 -9.24 -50.06 19.43
N GLN A 392 -8.91 -49.92 20.72
CA GLN A 392 -9.44 -48.86 21.58
C GLN A 392 -9.00 -47.48 21.09
N ILE A 393 -7.76 -47.33 20.64
CA ILE A 393 -7.27 -46.05 20.11
C ILE A 393 -7.99 -45.65 18.83
N LYS A 394 -8.21 -46.60 17.90
CA LYS A 394 -8.98 -46.34 16.67
C LYS A 394 -10.42 -45.95 17.01
N ASN A 395 -11.05 -46.68 17.92
CA ASN A 395 -12.39 -46.35 18.41
C ASN A 395 -12.43 -44.96 19.08
N PHE A 396 -11.41 -44.59 19.87
CA PHE A 396 -11.31 -43.25 20.46
C PHE A 396 -11.29 -42.16 19.39
N HIS A 397 -10.46 -42.34 18.34
CA HIS A 397 -10.39 -41.38 17.24
C HIS A 397 -11.72 -41.27 16.49
N GLU A 398 -12.42 -42.40 16.26
CA GLU A 398 -13.74 -42.41 15.64
C GLU A 398 -14.78 -41.67 16.51
N LEU A 399 -14.82 -41.93 17.81
CA LEU A 399 -15.73 -41.25 18.75
C LEU A 399 -15.47 -39.75 18.84
N VAL A 400 -14.20 -39.33 18.92
CA VAL A 400 -13.80 -37.92 18.91
C VAL A 400 -14.20 -37.26 17.60
N LYS A 401 -13.95 -37.92 16.46
CA LYS A 401 -14.31 -37.40 15.14
C LYS A 401 -15.83 -37.28 14.97
N GLU A 402 -16.60 -38.27 15.38
CA GLU A 402 -18.06 -38.20 15.39
C GLU A 402 -18.58 -37.09 16.28
N ARG A 403 -17.99 -36.89 17.47
CA ARG A 403 -18.38 -35.81 18.37
C ARG A 403 -18.10 -34.45 17.75
N GLN A 404 -16.92 -34.28 17.15
CA GLN A 404 -16.54 -33.06 16.43
C GLN A 404 -17.49 -32.77 15.26
N GLU A 405 -17.82 -33.79 14.46
CA GLU A 405 -18.78 -33.65 13.35
C GLU A 405 -20.19 -33.33 13.83
N ARG A 406 -20.63 -33.92 14.95
CA ARG A 406 -21.92 -33.58 15.60
C ARG A 406 -21.92 -32.13 16.07
N GLU A 407 -20.91 -31.69 16.81
CA GLU A 407 -20.84 -30.29 17.28
C GLU A 407 -20.73 -29.30 16.12
N ALA A 408 -19.98 -29.62 15.07
CA ALA A 408 -19.91 -28.81 13.86
C ALA A 408 -21.27 -28.69 13.14
N LYS A 409 -22.01 -29.81 13.01
CA LYS A 409 -23.38 -29.79 12.45
C LYS A 409 -24.34 -28.98 13.33
N THR A 410 -24.26 -29.14 14.65
CA THR A 410 -25.11 -28.42 15.60
C THR A 410 -24.84 -26.93 15.54
N ALA A 411 -23.56 -26.52 15.49
CA ALA A 411 -23.15 -25.13 15.33
C ALA A 411 -23.61 -24.55 13.98
N SER A 412 -23.50 -25.32 12.88
CA SER A 412 -23.98 -24.89 11.57
C SER A 412 -25.50 -24.74 11.51
N GLN A 413 -26.25 -25.64 12.16
CA GLN A 413 -27.71 -25.54 12.28
C GLN A 413 -28.11 -24.33 13.12
N LEU A 414 -27.44 -24.12 14.27
CA LEU A 414 -27.70 -22.97 15.12
C LEU A 414 -27.40 -21.64 14.40
N LEU A 415 -26.31 -21.58 13.63
CA LEU A 415 -25.98 -20.43 12.78
C LEU A 415 -27.06 -20.19 11.74
N SER A 416 -27.53 -21.23 11.04
CA SER A 416 -28.62 -21.13 10.07
C SER A 416 -29.90 -20.60 10.71
N ASP A 417 -30.31 -21.16 11.86
CA ASP A 417 -31.49 -20.74 12.61
C ASP A 417 -31.38 -19.29 13.09
N LEU A 418 -30.20 -18.86 13.51
CA LEU A 418 -29.94 -17.49 13.92
C LEU A 418 -30.00 -16.53 12.72
N THR A 419 -29.44 -16.89 11.57
CA THR A 419 -29.55 -16.09 10.35
C THR A 419 -30.98 -15.99 9.84
N ASP A 420 -31.77 -17.06 9.93
CA ASP A 420 -33.18 -17.05 9.54
C ASP A 420 -34.02 -16.18 10.49
N LYS A 421 -33.75 -16.26 11.81
CA LYS A 421 -34.39 -15.39 12.81
C LYS A 421 -34.00 -13.93 12.62
N GLU A 422 -32.73 -13.65 12.28
CA GLU A 422 -32.24 -12.30 11.99
C GLU A 422 -32.92 -11.74 10.74
N ALA A 423 -33.00 -12.53 9.66
CA ALA A 423 -33.72 -12.15 8.43
C ALA A 423 -35.20 -11.88 8.70
N LEU A 424 -35.86 -12.70 9.53
CA LEU A 424 -37.26 -12.48 9.93
C LEU A 424 -37.43 -11.19 10.73
N LYS A 425 -36.53 -10.92 11.68
CA LYS A 425 -36.54 -9.68 12.47
C LYS A 425 -36.26 -8.45 11.61
N GLN A 426 -35.38 -8.56 10.62
CA GLN A 426 -35.10 -7.50 9.67
C GLN A 426 -36.34 -7.19 8.81
N ARG A 427 -37.05 -8.21 8.31
CA ARG A 427 -38.32 -8.02 7.60
C ARG A 427 -39.39 -7.36 8.48
N GLN A 428 -39.51 -7.78 9.74
CA GLN A 428 -40.42 -7.14 10.70
C GLN A 428 -40.06 -5.66 10.95
N LEU A 429 -38.76 -5.33 11.01
CA LEU A 429 -38.29 -3.96 11.15
C LEU A 429 -38.59 -3.12 9.91
N ASP A 430 -38.41 -3.67 8.71
CA ASP A 430 -38.73 -2.99 7.46
C ASP A 430 -40.24 -2.76 7.33
N GLU A 431 -41.09 -3.74 7.66
CA GLU A 431 -42.55 -3.55 7.72
C GLU A 431 -42.97 -2.48 8.73
N LEU A 432 -42.34 -2.44 9.92
CA LEU A 432 -42.60 -1.40 10.91
C LEU A 432 -42.12 -0.03 10.45
N ARG A 433 -41.00 0.03 9.72
CA ARG A 433 -40.46 1.27 9.14
C ARG A 433 -41.37 1.78 8.02
N ASP A 434 -41.88 0.90 7.18
CA ASP A 434 -42.86 1.22 6.14
C ASP A 434 -44.18 1.69 6.77
N ARG A 435 -44.72 0.98 7.77
CA ARG A 435 -45.91 1.43 8.52
C ARG A 435 -45.69 2.77 9.19
N LYS A 436 -44.54 3.00 9.82
CA LYS A 436 -44.19 4.30 10.43
C LYS A 436 -44.15 5.40 9.37
N SER A 437 -43.57 5.15 8.21
CA SER A 437 -43.52 6.12 7.11
C SER A 437 -44.91 6.41 6.53
N GLY A 438 -45.76 5.38 6.37
CA GLY A 438 -47.14 5.51 5.91
C GLY A 438 -48.03 6.24 6.91
N LEU A 439 -47.90 5.92 8.21
CA LEU A 439 -48.57 6.65 9.28
C LEU A 439 -48.07 8.10 9.37
N GLY A 440 -46.77 8.35 9.19
CA GLY A 440 -46.19 9.69 9.12
C GLY A 440 -46.83 10.52 8.00
N ARG A 441 -46.91 9.98 6.79
CA ARG A 441 -47.62 10.62 5.66
C ARG A 441 -49.09 10.85 5.98
N THR A 442 -49.76 9.89 6.62
CA THR A 442 -51.17 10.01 6.98
C THR A 442 -51.41 11.09 8.04
N ILE A 443 -50.51 11.22 9.03
CA ILE A 443 -50.54 12.27 10.04
C ILE A 443 -50.33 13.63 9.38
N GLU A 444 -49.34 13.77 8.50
CA GLU A 444 -49.13 15.01 7.74
C GLU A 444 -50.38 15.42 6.96
N LEU A 445 -50.96 14.48 6.20
CA LEU A 445 -52.18 14.71 5.42
C LEU A 445 -53.38 15.05 6.31
N LYS A 446 -53.56 14.36 7.44
CA LYS A 446 -54.60 14.66 8.42
C LYS A 446 -54.39 16.03 9.07
N THR A 447 -53.15 16.42 9.33
CA THR A 447 -52.82 17.73 9.94
C THR A 447 -53.04 18.87 8.94
N GLU A 448 -52.73 18.66 7.66
CA GLU A 448 -53.13 19.57 6.57
C GLU A 448 -54.66 19.69 6.45
N ILE A 449 -55.39 18.57 6.54
CA ILE A 449 -56.85 18.59 6.53
C ILE A 449 -57.40 19.30 7.77
N LEU A 450 -56.83 19.06 8.96
CA LEU A 450 -57.27 19.65 10.22
C LEU A 450 -57.01 21.16 10.25
N THR A 451 -55.86 21.60 9.72
CA THR A 451 -55.55 23.03 9.56
C THR A 451 -56.48 23.70 8.56
N LYS A 452 -56.79 23.06 7.43
CA LYS A 452 -57.86 23.51 6.51
C LYS A 452 -59.20 23.58 7.20
N LYS A 453 -59.63 22.52 7.88
CA LYS A 453 -60.92 22.48 8.59
C LYS A 453 -60.99 23.50 9.72
N GLN A 454 -59.91 23.75 10.46
CA GLN A 454 -59.85 24.82 11.45
C GLN A 454 -59.93 26.21 10.80
N SER A 455 -59.34 26.42 9.63
CA SER A 455 -59.50 27.66 8.88
C SER A 455 -60.96 27.85 8.40
N GLU A 456 -61.59 26.79 7.91
CA GLU A 456 -63.01 26.77 7.56
C GLU A 456 -63.90 26.99 8.79
N LEU A 457 -63.60 26.37 9.93
CA LEU A 457 -64.36 26.55 11.18
C LEU A 457 -64.22 27.97 11.74
N ARG A 458 -63.04 28.60 11.59
CA ARG A 458 -62.87 30.02 11.91
C ARG A 458 -63.70 30.89 10.96
N HIS A 459 -63.77 30.53 9.68
CA HIS A 459 -64.59 31.24 8.72
C HIS A 459 -66.09 31.10 9.04
N VAL A 460 -66.57 29.88 9.31
CA VAL A 460 -67.97 29.61 9.70
C VAL A 460 -68.31 30.20 11.06
N ARG A 461 -67.38 30.22 12.03
CA ARG A 461 -67.60 30.95 13.30
C ARG A 461 -67.69 32.45 13.09
N SER A 462 -66.91 33.02 12.17
CA SER A 462 -67.05 34.43 11.79
C SER A 462 -68.40 34.71 11.14
N GLU A 463 -68.91 33.79 10.32
CA GLU A 463 -70.26 33.90 9.73
C GLU A 463 -71.37 33.71 10.78
N LEU A 464 -71.21 32.77 11.71
CA LEU A 464 -72.15 32.53 12.81
C LEU A 464 -72.16 33.68 13.82
N GLN A 465 -71.04 34.33 14.12
CA GLN A 465 -71.04 35.55 14.93
C GLN A 465 -71.75 36.72 14.22
N GLN A 466 -71.69 36.79 12.88
CA GLN A 466 -72.51 37.74 12.12
C GLN A 466 -74.01 37.39 12.17
N LEU A 467 -74.35 36.10 12.25
CA LEU A 467 -75.73 35.60 12.37
C LEU A 467 -76.29 35.70 13.80
N GLU A 468 -75.50 35.48 14.85
CA GLU A 468 -75.90 35.71 16.25
C GLU A 468 -76.15 37.19 16.50
N GLY A 469 -75.32 38.09 15.95
CA GLY A 469 -75.59 39.54 15.99
C GLY A 469 -76.86 39.96 15.24
N SER A 470 -77.39 39.11 14.34
CA SER A 470 -78.71 39.31 13.72
C SER A 470 -79.84 38.59 14.46
N SER A 471 -79.56 37.51 15.21
CA SER A 471 -80.51 36.83 16.09
C SER A 471 -80.80 37.60 17.38
N ASP A 472 -79.80 38.26 17.97
CA ASP A 472 -80.02 39.16 19.13
C ASP A 472 -80.92 40.34 18.74
N ARG A 473 -80.81 40.80 17.49
CA ARG A 473 -81.69 41.84 16.93
C ARG A 473 -83.12 41.35 16.70
N ILE A 474 -83.31 40.05 16.46
CA ILE A 474 -84.64 39.43 16.35
C ILE A 474 -85.23 39.19 17.74
N LEU A 475 -84.44 38.83 18.75
CA LEU A 475 -84.88 38.69 20.15
C LEU A 475 -85.24 40.03 20.81
N GLU A 476 -84.55 41.12 20.48
CA GLU A 476 -84.96 42.47 20.88
C GLU A 476 -86.31 42.86 20.24
N LEU A 477 -86.52 42.54 18.96
CA LEU A 477 -87.81 42.78 18.28
C LEU A 477 -88.95 41.91 18.85
N ASP A 478 -88.67 40.68 19.28
CA ASP A 478 -89.67 39.78 19.89
C ASP A 478 -89.99 40.15 21.36
N GLN A 479 -89.02 40.73 22.08
CA GLN A 479 -89.23 41.35 23.40
C GLN A 479 -89.97 42.69 23.32
N GLU A 480 -89.84 43.45 22.23
CA GLU A 480 -90.69 44.61 21.95
C GLU A 480 -92.12 44.19 21.58
N LEU A 481 -92.30 43.08 20.85
CA LEU A 481 -93.62 42.52 20.54
C LEU A 481 -94.35 41.96 21.77
N THR A 482 -93.64 41.30 22.68
CA THR A 482 -94.23 40.77 23.93
C THR A 482 -94.49 41.84 25.00
N LYS A 483 -93.93 43.05 24.87
CA LYS A 483 -94.31 44.22 25.69
C LYS A 483 -95.44 45.08 25.09
N ALA A 484 -95.87 44.79 23.85
CA ALA A 484 -96.97 45.49 23.17
C ALA A 484 -98.33 44.75 23.25
N VAL A 485 -98.39 43.59 23.90
CA VAL A 485 -99.65 42.89 24.23
C VAL A 485 -99.74 42.68 25.75
N SER A 486 -99.83 43.82 26.41
CA SER A 486 -100.63 44.04 27.63
C SER A 486 -102.11 44.16 27.28
#